data_AF-A0A5J4PAB4-F1
#
_entry.id   AF-A0A5J4PAB4-F1
#
_cell.length_a   1.000
_cell.length_b   1.000
_cell.length_c   1.000
_cell.angle_alpha   90.00
_cell.angle_beta   90.00
_cell.angle_gamma   90.00
#
_symmetry.space_group_name_H-M   'P 1'
#
loop_
_entity.id
_entity.type
_entity.pdbx_description
1 polymer ?
#
loop_
_entity_poly.entity_id
_entity_poly.type
_entity_poly.pdbx_seq_one_letter_code
_entity_poly.pdbx_strand_id
1 'polypeptide(L)' 'AVFGDRILGPDKPPVARIQTLFIRKIIVKIEHKVSMSHVKELLLRIQREMLEDERFKSLIVYYDVDPV' A
#
# COMPACT_ATOMS: atom_id res chain seq x y z
N ALA A 1 6.87 4.19 14.13
CA ALA A 1 6.29 3.84 12.81
C ALA A 1 5.67 2.45 12.91
N VAL A 2 4.38 2.29 12.61
CA VAL A 2 3.56 1.10 12.94
C VAL A 2 3.97 -0.18 12.18
N PHE A 3 4.69 -0.05 11.07
CA PHE A 3 5.01 -1.18 10.19
C PHE A 3 6.50 -1.47 9.96
N GLY A 4 7.45 -0.72 10.57
CA GLY A 4 8.91 -1.02 10.62
C GLY A 4 9.48 -1.93 9.51
N ASP A 5 10.14 -3.03 9.91
CA ASP A 5 10.72 -4.06 9.04
C ASP A 5 9.67 -4.92 8.29
N ARG A 6 8.37 -4.69 8.50
CA ARG A 6 7.28 -5.41 7.84
C ARG A 6 6.95 -4.84 6.47
N ILE A 7 7.57 -3.74 6.07
CA ILE A 7 7.42 -3.16 4.74
C ILE A 7 8.60 -3.60 3.87
N LEU A 8 8.31 -4.26 2.75
CA LEU A 8 9.28 -4.50 1.69
C LEU A 8 8.99 -3.57 0.51
N GLY A 9 10.00 -2.81 0.07
CA GLY A 9 9.91 -1.96 -1.12
C GLY A 9 10.45 -0.54 -0.90
N PRO A 10 10.28 0.37 -1.88
CA PRO A 10 9.56 0.17 -3.14
C PRO A 10 10.33 -0.74 -4.10
N ASP A 11 9.68 -1.81 -4.55
CA ASP A 11 10.27 -2.72 -5.53
C ASP A 11 10.27 -2.08 -6.94
N LYS A 12 11.14 -2.57 -7.83
CA LYS A 12 11.14 -2.19 -9.25
C LYS A 12 10.12 -3.07 -9.97
N PRO A 13 8.90 -2.59 -10.26
CA PRO A 13 7.94 -3.42 -10.95
C PRO A 13 8.47 -3.75 -12.36
N PRO A 14 8.08 -4.90 -12.94
CA PRO A 14 8.46 -5.27 -14.31
C PRO A 14 7.98 -4.23 -15.33
N VAL A 15 6.90 -3.51 -15.00
CA VAL A 15 6.42 -2.34 -15.74
C VAL A 15 6.43 -1.12 -14.82
N ALA A 16 7.36 -0.19 -15.06
CA ALA A 16 7.55 1.01 -14.24
C ALA A 16 6.55 2.14 -14.53
N ARG A 17 5.92 2.14 -15.70
CA ARG A 17 5.01 3.20 -16.13
C ARG A 17 3.97 2.66 -17.12
N ILE A 18 2.71 3.01 -16.92
CA ILE A 18 1.63 2.80 -17.89
C ILE A 18 0.97 4.16 -18.10
N GLN A 19 0.89 4.61 -19.35
CA GLN A 19 0.39 5.95 -19.71
C GLN A 19 1.14 7.06 -18.93
N THR A 20 0.42 7.88 -18.16
CA THR A 20 0.97 8.95 -17.32
C THR A 20 1.28 8.50 -15.88
N LEU A 21 0.94 7.27 -15.51
CA LEU A 21 1.06 6.76 -14.13
C LEU A 21 2.37 6.01 -13.92
N PHE A 22 3.10 6.39 -12.88
CA PHE A 22 4.23 5.63 -12.37
C PHE A 22 3.74 4.54 -11.43
N ILE A 23 4.19 3.31 -11.67
CA ILE A 23 3.80 2.16 -10.87
C ILE A 23 4.89 1.92 -9.82
N ARG A 24 4.47 1.79 -8.57
CA ARG A 24 5.32 1.39 -7.44
C ARG A 24 4.58 0.32 -6.67
N LYS A 25 5.30 -0.69 -6.19
CA LYS A 25 4.74 -1.74 -5.33
C LYS A 25 5.48 -1.73 -4.00
N ILE A 26 4.69 -1.84 -2.93
CA ILE A 26 5.16 -2.14 -1.59
C ILE A 26 4.44 -3.40 -1.13
N ILE A 27 5.15 -4.27 -0.42
CA ILE A 27 4.59 -5.46 0.19
C ILE A 27 4.57 -5.22 1.69
N VAL A 28 3.41 -5.42 2.30
CA VAL A 28 3.24 -5.33 3.75
C VAL A 28 3.09 -6.74 4.30
N LYS A 29 4.06 -7.18 5.09
CA LYS A 29 4.01 -8.46 5.80
C LYS A 29 3.10 -8.35 7.00
N ILE A 30 2.07 -9.19 7.05
CA ILE A 30 1.17 -9.30 8.19
C ILE A 30 1.47 -10.62 8.89
N GLU A 31 1.69 -10.58 10.20
CA GLU A 31 1.90 -11.79 11.00
C GLU A 31 0.56 -12.51 11.22
N HIS A 32 0.56 -13.85 11.17
CA HIS A 32 -0.63 -14.69 11.36
C HIS A 32 -1.37 -14.48 12.69
N LYS A 33 -0.69 -13.92 13.70
CA LYS A 33 -1.26 -13.64 15.02
C LYS A 33 -2.10 -12.35 15.06
N VAL A 34 -2.05 -11.54 14.00
CA VAL A 34 -2.77 -10.27 13.93
C VAL A 34 -4.15 -10.48 13.30
N SER A 35 -5.18 -9.84 13.87
CA SER A 35 -6.51 -9.84 13.29
C SER A 35 -6.53 -9.09 11.95
N MET A 36 -6.87 -9.80 10.87
CA MET A 36 -7.01 -9.22 9.53
C MET A 36 -8.04 -8.09 9.48
N SER A 37 -9.08 -8.14 10.31
CA SER A 37 -10.08 -7.07 10.41
C SER A 37 -9.45 -5.75 10.85
N HIS A 38 -8.57 -5.80 11.86
CA HIS A 38 -7.87 -4.62 12.35
C HIS A 38 -6.88 -4.09 11.30
N VAL A 39 -6.18 -4.98 10.58
CA VAL A 39 -5.29 -4.54 9.49
C VAL A 39 -6.08 -3.85 8.37
N LYS A 40 -7.22 -4.42 7.97
CA LYS A 40 -8.10 -3.82 6.97
C LYS A 40 -8.57 -2.42 7.40
N GLU A 41 -9.03 -2.26 8.63
CA GLU A 41 -9.46 -0.96 9.17
C GLU A 41 -8.32 0.06 9.15
N LEU A 42 -7.12 -0.35 9.55
CA LEU A 42 -5.94 0.51 9.55
C LEU A 42 -5.54 0.94 8.14
N LEU A 43 -5.53 0.02 7.17
CA LEU A 43 -5.20 0.32 5.77
C LEU A 43 -6.23 1.27 5.14
N LEU A 44 -7.53 1.05 5.39
CA LEU A 44 -8.59 1.94 4.92
C LEU A 44 -8.50 3.33 5.55
N ARG A 45 -8.14 3.41 6.83
CA ARG A 45 -7.91 4.69 7.51
C ARG A 45 -6.74 5.45 6.88
N ILE A 46 -5.60 4.79 6.67
CA ILE A 46 -4.43 5.39 6.01
C ILE A 46 -4.79 5.85 4.60
N GLN A 47 -5.54 5.04 3.84
CA GLN A 47 -5.98 5.43 2.50
C GLN A 47 -6.81 6.72 2.52
N ARG A 48 -7.73 6.87 3.49
CA ARG A 48 -8.50 8.11 3.65
C ARG A 48 -7.60 9.29 3.98
N GLU A 49 -6.72 9.15 4.97
CA GLU A 49 -5.76 10.20 5.37
C GLU A 49 -4.88 10.63 4.18
N MET A 50 -4.49 9.69 3.32
CA MET A 50 -3.74 10.00 2.10
C MET A 50 -4.57 10.76 1.06
N LEU A 51 -5.84 10.39 0.86
CA LEU A 51 -6.72 11.06 -0.11
C LEU A 51 -7.13 12.47 0.35
N GLU A 52 -7.15 12.73 1.66
CA GLU A 52 -7.40 14.06 2.23
C GLU A 52 -6.21 15.03 2.05
N ASP A 53 -5.01 14.50 1.87
CA ASP A 53 -3.82 15.29 1.61
C ASP A 53 -3.68 15.60 0.12
N GLU A 54 -3.82 16.89 -0.23
CA GLU A 54 -3.72 17.44 -1.58
C GLU A 54 -2.50 16.94 -2.37
N ARG A 55 -1.39 16.65 -1.70
CA ARG A 55 -0.14 16.18 -2.32
C ARG A 55 -0.29 14.80 -2.97
N PHE A 56 -1.27 14.01 -2.52
CA PHE A 56 -1.50 12.65 -3.01
C PHE A 56 -2.78 12.52 -3.85
N LYS A 57 -3.41 13.62 -4.27
CA LYS A 57 -4.64 13.59 -5.09
C LYS A 57 -4.55 12.79 -6.40
N SER A 58 -3.35 12.70 -6.98
CA SER A 58 -3.10 11.93 -8.20
C SER A 58 -2.70 10.47 -7.94
N LEU A 59 -2.56 10.08 -6.66
CA LEU A 59 -2.17 8.74 -6.27
C LEU A 59 -3.38 7.80 -6.37
N ILE A 60 -3.18 6.67 -7.03
CA ILE A 60 -4.16 5.58 -7.07
C ILE A 60 -3.57 4.41 -6.29
N VAL A 61 -4.22 4.02 -5.19
CA VAL A 61 -3.77 2.94 -4.31
C VAL A 61 -4.63 1.70 -4.55
N TYR A 62 -3.98 0.59 -4.91
CA TYR A 62 -4.60 -0.71 -5.05
C TYR A 62 -4.05 -1.65 -3.97
N TYR A 63 -4.96 -2.36 -3.28
CA TYR A 63 -4.60 -3.40 -2.32
C TYR A 63 -4.70 -4.77 -3.00
N ASP A 64 -3.58 -5.47 -3.07
CA ASP A 64 -3.49 -6.85 -3.53
C ASP A 64 -3.30 -7.75 -2.31
N VAL A 65 -4.34 -8.52 -1.94
CA VAL A 65 -4.41 -9.29 -0.69
C VAL A 65 -3.86 -10.71 -0.80
N ASP A 66 -3.63 -11.19 -2.02
CA ASP A 66 -2.95 -12.46 -2.33
C ASP A 66 -2.34 -12.34 -3.74
N PRO A 67 -1.19 -11.65 -3.87
CA PRO A 67 -0.51 -11.54 -5.14
C PRO A 67 -0.05 -12.93 -5.59
N VAL A 68 -0.62 -13.40 -6.71
CA VAL A 68 -0.22 -14.65 -7.42
C VAL A 68 1.12 -14.50 -8.12
#